data_AF-A0A8J5GAV0-F1
#
_entry.id   AF-A0A8J5GAV0-F1
#
_cell.length_a   1.000
_cell.length_b   1.000
_cell.length_c   1.000
_cell.angle_alpha   90.00
_cell.angle_beta   90.00
_cell.angle_gamma   90.00
#
_symmetry.space_group_name_H-M   'P 1'
#
loop_
_entity.id
_entity.type
_entity.pdbx_description
1 polymer ?
#
loop_
_entity_poly.entity_id
_entity_poly.type
_entity_poly.pdbx_seq_one_letter_code
_entity_poly.pdbx_strand_id
1 'polypeptide(L)'
;MARKEGVLICVLIVIMDIVAGILGIEAQVAQNKSKHLRVFIFECKEPVPEAYRLGLAAAILLLFAHVIANSFGGCVCIFSTEEFSRSSTNRQTAAATLLLSWIIVVVGFIMLIAGAMANAKSKSSCGLPHRHLLSIGGILCFVHGVFCVAYYSAATAVNMEAGMKMARDVAAPTTAERVQEIQP
;
A
#
# COMPACT_ATOMS: atom_id res chain seq x y z
N MET A 1 -16.12 -1.95 18.83
CA MET A 1 -16.48 -1.24 17.58
C MET A 1 -15.30 -1.08 16.63
N ALA A 2 -14.05 -0.94 17.12
CA ALA A 2 -12.82 -0.78 16.32
C ALA A 2 -12.52 -1.87 15.25
N ARG A 3 -12.91 -3.14 15.44
CA ARG A 3 -12.62 -4.21 14.45
C ARG A 3 -13.30 -3.98 13.10
N LYS A 4 -14.54 -3.49 13.09
CA LYS A 4 -15.31 -3.27 11.85
C LYS A 4 -14.76 -2.06 11.08
N GLU A 5 -14.34 -1.03 11.80
CA GLU A 5 -13.74 0.18 11.23
C GLU A 5 -12.40 -0.13 10.56
N GLY A 6 -11.54 -0.94 11.20
CA GLY A 6 -10.26 -1.37 10.62
C GLY A 6 -10.41 -2.20 9.33
N VAL A 7 -11.37 -3.14 9.30
CA VAL A 7 -11.71 -3.89 8.06
C VAL A 7 -12.15 -2.93 6.97
N LEU A 8 -13.06 -1.99 7.29
CA LEU A 8 -13.61 -1.05 6.32
C LEU A 8 -12.52 -0.16 5.73
N ILE A 9 -11.59 0.33 6.55
CA ILE A 9 -10.45 1.15 6.10
C ILE A 9 -9.50 0.34 5.22
N CYS A 10 -9.19 -0.90 5.59
CA CYS A 10 -8.35 -1.79 4.77
C CYS A 10 -8.97 -2.04 3.40
N VAL A 11 -10.28 -2.31 3.36
CA VAL A 11 -11.04 -2.47 2.10
C VAL A 11 -11.02 -1.18 1.28
N LEU A 12 -11.18 -0.01 1.91
CA LEU A 12 -11.11 1.28 1.22
C LEU A 12 -9.74 1.53 0.58
N ILE A 13 -8.64 1.25 1.29
CA ILE A 13 -7.27 1.41 0.75
C ILE A 13 -7.08 0.49 -0.46
N VAL A 14 -7.48 -0.78 -0.36
CA VAL A 14 -7.38 -1.75 -1.47
C VAL A 14 -8.19 -1.28 -2.69
N ILE A 15 -9.41 -0.77 -2.49
CA ILE A 15 -10.22 -0.24 -3.59
C ILE A 15 -9.51 0.96 -4.25
N MET A 16 -8.98 1.90 -3.46
CA MET A 16 -8.25 3.06 -4.00
C MET A 16 -7.00 2.64 -4.79
N ASP A 17 -6.23 1.68 -4.29
CA ASP A 17 -5.04 1.16 -4.95
C ASP A 17 -5.37 0.44 -6.27
N ILE A 18 -6.46 -0.35 -6.31
CA ILE A 18 -6.95 -0.99 -7.53
C ILE A 18 -7.35 0.06 -8.57
N VAL A 19 -8.14 1.06 -8.16
CA VAL A 19 -8.58 2.13 -9.07
C VAL A 19 -7.36 2.92 -9.58
N ALA A 20 -6.42 3.28 -8.70
CA ALA A 20 -5.19 3.97 -9.09
C ALA A 20 -4.34 3.13 -10.06
N GLY A 21 -4.23 1.82 -9.83
CA GLY A 21 -3.53 0.89 -10.70
C GLY A 21 -4.15 0.81 -12.10
N ILE A 22 -5.48 0.67 -12.18
CA ILE A 22 -6.22 0.66 -13.45
C ILE A 22 -6.01 1.98 -14.20
N LEU A 23 -6.17 3.13 -13.54
CA LEU A 23 -5.96 4.44 -14.15
C LEU A 23 -4.52 4.63 -14.65
N GLY A 24 -3.51 4.09 -13.95
CA GLY A 24 -2.12 4.09 -14.41
C GLY A 24 -1.91 3.27 -15.68
N ILE A 25 -2.56 2.10 -15.79
CA ILE A 25 -2.52 1.25 -16.98
C ILE A 25 -3.29 1.92 -18.14
N GLU A 26 -4.47 2.47 -17.89
CA GLU A 26 -5.26 3.19 -18.90
C GLU A 26 -4.52 4.41 -19.43
N ALA A 27 -3.84 5.17 -18.55
CA ALA A 27 -2.97 6.27 -18.95
C ALA A 27 -1.87 5.80 -19.91
N GLN A 28 -1.30 4.61 -19.67
CA GLN A 28 -0.29 4.01 -20.54
C GLN A 28 -0.88 3.60 -21.90
N VAL A 29 -2.09 3.05 -21.93
CA VAL A 29 -2.80 2.67 -23.17
C VAL A 29 -3.16 3.91 -23.99
N ALA A 30 -3.68 4.95 -23.34
CA ALA A 30 -3.97 6.25 -23.97
C ALA A 30 -2.70 6.86 -24.58
N GLN A 31 -1.57 6.78 -23.86
CA GLN A 31 -0.27 7.21 -24.38
C GLN A 31 0.20 6.36 -25.58
N ASN A 32 -0.11 5.07 -25.62
CA ASN A 32 0.34 4.17 -26.69
C ASN A 32 -0.50 4.32 -27.97
N LYS A 33 -1.83 4.50 -27.84
CA LYS A 33 -2.74 4.73 -28.98
C LYS A 33 -2.38 6.01 -29.75
N SER A 34 -2.11 7.10 -29.04
CA SER A 34 -1.72 8.37 -29.66
C SER A 34 -0.33 8.34 -30.31
N LYS A 35 0.56 7.45 -29.84
CA LYS A 35 1.90 7.29 -30.42
C LYS A 35 1.85 6.54 -31.74
N HIS A 36 1.07 5.45 -31.86
CA HIS A 36 1.02 4.66 -33.09
C HIS A 36 0.54 5.48 -34.31
N LEU A 37 -0.31 6.48 -34.09
CA LEU A 37 -0.75 7.44 -35.12
C LEU A 37 0.27 8.55 -35.40
N ARG A 38 1.14 8.88 -34.43
CA ARG A 38 2.13 9.97 -34.53
C ARG A 38 3.56 9.54 -34.86
N VAL A 39 3.91 8.24 -34.84
CA VAL A 39 5.23 7.77 -35.30
C VAL A 39 5.41 8.02 -36.81
N PHE A 40 4.32 8.25 -37.57
CA PHE A 40 4.37 8.56 -39.00
C PHE A 40 4.65 10.05 -39.32
N ILE A 41 4.59 10.96 -38.34
CA ILE A 41 4.81 12.40 -38.55
C ILE A 41 5.83 12.89 -37.51
N PHE A 42 7.06 13.13 -37.97
CA PHE A 42 8.17 13.72 -37.21
C PHE A 42 7.84 15.19 -36.85
N GLU A 43 6.97 15.44 -35.87
CA GLU A 43 6.76 16.78 -35.35
C GLU A 43 6.52 16.73 -33.83
N CYS A 44 7.14 17.65 -33.11
CA CYS A 44 7.17 17.74 -31.66
C CYS A 44 5.82 17.45 -30.98
N LYS A 45 5.88 16.59 -29.97
CA LYS A 45 4.75 16.07 -29.18
C LYS A 45 3.75 17.14 -28.74
N GLU A 46 2.54 17.14 -29.29
CA GLU A 46 1.38 17.76 -28.62
C GLU A 46 0.98 16.93 -27.38
N PRO A 47 0.67 17.59 -26.25
CA PRO A 47 0.27 16.91 -25.02
C PRO A 47 -0.93 15.99 -25.28
N VAL A 48 -0.93 14.80 -24.68
CA VAL A 48 -2.11 13.92 -24.66
C VAL A 48 -2.82 14.22 -23.33
N PRO A 49 -3.80 15.14 -23.31
CA PRO A 49 -4.39 15.62 -22.06
C PRO A 49 -5.01 14.48 -21.26
N GLU A 50 -5.53 13.46 -21.95
CA GLU A 50 -6.15 12.30 -21.33
C GLU A 50 -5.17 11.46 -20.51
N ALA A 51 -4.00 11.12 -21.08
CA ALA A 51 -2.97 10.34 -20.39
C ALA A 51 -2.36 11.12 -19.20
N TYR A 52 -2.26 12.44 -19.32
CA TYR A 52 -1.85 13.30 -18.21
C TYR A 52 -2.89 13.30 -17.07
N ARG A 53 -4.18 13.49 -17.39
CA ARG A 53 -5.27 13.48 -16.41
C ARG A 53 -5.37 12.15 -15.67
N LEU A 54 -5.32 11.03 -16.38
CA LEU A 54 -5.40 9.69 -15.80
C LEU A 54 -4.20 9.38 -14.90
N GLY A 55 -2.98 9.69 -15.36
CA GLY A 55 -1.76 9.48 -14.57
C GLY A 55 -1.70 10.36 -13.32
N LEU A 56 -2.16 11.62 -13.41
CA LEU A 56 -2.26 12.51 -12.25
C LEU A 56 -3.35 12.05 -11.28
N ALA A 57 -4.51 11.61 -11.77
CA ALA A 57 -5.57 11.05 -10.95
C ALA A 57 -5.09 9.81 -10.19
N ALA A 58 -4.36 8.90 -10.85
CA ALA A 58 -3.73 7.75 -10.22
C ALA A 58 -2.75 8.16 -9.11
N ALA A 59 -1.91 9.17 -9.35
CA ALA A 59 -0.96 9.66 -8.36
C ALA A 59 -1.66 10.28 -7.13
N ILE A 60 -2.75 11.03 -7.35
CA ILE A 60 -3.56 11.61 -6.27
C ILE A 60 -4.23 10.50 -5.45
N LEU A 61 -4.80 9.49 -6.10
CA LEU A 61 -5.43 8.36 -5.40
C LEU A 61 -4.42 7.57 -4.56
N LEU A 62 -3.22 7.29 -5.10
CA LEU A 62 -2.16 6.62 -4.36
C LEU A 62 -1.73 7.45 -3.13
N LEU A 63 -1.62 8.77 -3.28
CA LEU A 63 -1.31 9.66 -2.16
C LEU A 63 -2.45 9.66 -1.12
N PHE A 64 -3.71 9.67 -1.56
CA PHE A 64 -4.86 9.62 -0.67
C PHE A 64 -4.92 8.31 0.10
N ALA A 65 -4.68 7.18 -0.58
CA ALA A 65 -4.57 5.86 0.03
C ALA A 65 -3.46 5.84 1.08
N HIS A 66 -2.29 6.42 0.78
CA HIS A 66 -1.18 6.51 1.72
C HIS A 66 -1.49 7.41 2.93
N VAL A 67 -2.14 8.57 2.72
CA VAL A 67 -2.55 9.46 3.83
C VAL A 67 -3.55 8.76 4.72
N ILE A 68 -4.55 8.08 4.16
CA ILE A 68 -5.53 7.30 4.93
C ILE A 68 -4.81 6.17 5.69
N ALA A 69 -3.91 5.45 5.04
CA ALA A 69 -3.12 4.40 5.67
C ALA A 69 -2.27 4.96 6.84
N ASN A 70 -1.69 6.15 6.70
CA ASN A 70 -0.88 6.77 7.75
C ASN A 70 -1.74 7.33 8.90
N SER A 71 -2.84 8.03 8.59
CA SER A 71 -3.74 8.64 9.56
C SER A 71 -4.50 7.61 10.42
N PHE A 72 -4.92 6.49 9.82
CA PHE A 72 -5.70 5.46 10.52
C PHE A 72 -4.86 4.25 10.93
N GLY A 73 -3.78 3.96 10.21
CA GLY A 73 -2.81 2.93 10.58
C GLY A 73 -2.06 3.27 11.87
N GLY A 74 -1.89 4.57 12.18
CA GLY A 74 -1.30 5.07 13.42
C GLY A 74 -2.15 4.90 14.69
N CYS A 75 -3.46 4.61 14.59
CA CYS A 75 -4.34 4.51 15.76
C CYS A 75 -5.08 3.17 15.86
N VAL A 76 -5.56 2.61 14.75
CA VAL A 76 -6.37 1.36 14.78
C VAL A 76 -5.51 0.11 14.54
N CYS A 77 -4.52 0.20 13.65
CA CYS A 77 -3.52 -0.87 13.50
C CYS A 77 -2.52 -0.85 14.66
N ILE A 78 -2.17 0.32 15.21
CA ILE A 78 -1.23 0.41 16.35
C ILE A 78 -1.77 -0.27 17.62
N PHE A 79 -3.07 -0.13 17.93
CA PHE A 79 -3.67 -0.81 19.08
C PHE A 79 -3.62 -2.35 18.97
N SER A 80 -3.57 -2.89 17.75
CA SER A 80 -3.34 -4.31 17.47
C SER A 80 -1.85 -4.68 17.44
N THR A 81 -0.97 -3.71 17.14
CA THR A 81 0.48 -3.90 17.20
C THR A 81 1.04 -3.93 18.63
N GLU A 82 0.34 -3.36 19.61
CA GLU A 82 0.74 -3.45 21.02
C GLU A 82 0.74 -4.91 21.50
N GLU A 83 -0.22 -5.74 21.07
CA GLU A 83 -0.26 -7.18 21.36
C GLU A 83 0.76 -7.97 20.50
N PHE A 84 1.07 -7.48 19.29
CA PHE A 84 2.14 -7.99 18.42
C PHE A 84 3.54 -7.81 19.02
N SER A 85 3.70 -6.82 19.90
CA SER A 85 4.93 -6.47 20.63
C SER A 85 5.49 -7.62 21.47
N ARG A 86 4.68 -8.64 21.78
CA ARG A 86 5.07 -9.76 22.66
C ARG A 86 5.93 -10.85 21.98
N SER A 87 6.17 -10.81 20.66
CA SER A 87 7.07 -11.78 19.98
C SER A 87 8.11 -11.12 19.05
N SER A 88 9.39 -11.39 19.31
CA SER A 88 10.56 -10.73 18.69
C SER A 88 10.62 -10.82 17.15
N THR A 89 10.31 -11.98 16.56
CA THR A 89 10.39 -12.22 15.10
C THR A 89 9.33 -11.42 14.34
N ASN A 90 8.13 -11.36 14.89
CA ASN A 90 7.00 -10.66 14.31
C ASN A 90 7.24 -9.14 14.25
N ARG A 91 7.87 -8.55 15.28
CA ARG A 91 8.31 -7.14 15.28
C ARG A 91 9.09 -6.76 14.01
N GLN A 92 10.04 -7.60 13.61
CA GLN A 92 10.89 -7.34 12.44
C GLN A 92 10.09 -7.40 11.14
N THR A 93 9.18 -8.37 11.00
CA THR A 93 8.36 -8.53 9.81
C THR A 93 7.37 -7.39 9.62
N ALA A 94 6.68 -6.96 10.69
CA ALA A 94 5.74 -5.84 10.63
C ALA A 94 6.44 -4.51 10.28
N ALA A 95 7.58 -4.23 10.93
CA ALA A 95 8.38 -3.04 10.64
C ALA A 95 8.93 -3.08 9.20
N ALA A 96 9.41 -4.23 8.74
CA ALA A 96 9.89 -4.40 7.36
C ALA A 96 8.78 -4.18 6.33
N THR A 97 7.58 -4.72 6.54
CA THR A 97 6.45 -4.52 5.62
C THR A 97 6.02 -3.05 5.56
N LEU A 98 6.06 -2.33 6.69
CA LEU A 98 5.73 -0.91 6.73
C LEU A 98 6.77 -0.08 5.96
N LEU A 99 8.06 -0.33 6.18
CA LEU A 99 9.13 0.35 5.46
C LEU A 99 9.09 0.07 3.95
N LEU A 100 8.85 -1.18 3.56
CA LEU A 100 8.69 -1.55 2.15
C LEU A 100 7.48 -0.84 1.52
N SER A 101 6.36 -0.76 2.23
CA SER A 101 5.16 -0.05 1.77
C SER A 101 5.45 1.43 1.48
N TRP A 102 6.20 2.10 2.36
CA TRP A 102 6.62 3.49 2.17
C TRP A 102 7.52 3.66 0.93
N ILE A 103 8.49 2.77 0.75
CA ILE A 103 9.37 2.79 -0.43
C ILE A 103 8.54 2.61 -1.71
N ILE A 104 7.61 1.66 -1.73
CA ILE A 104 6.73 1.39 -2.86
C ILE A 104 5.88 2.61 -3.21
N VAL A 105 5.31 3.29 -2.21
CA VAL A 105 4.53 4.51 -2.44
C VAL A 105 5.39 5.62 -3.02
N VAL A 106 6.57 5.88 -2.46
CA VAL A 106 7.47 6.94 -2.95
C VAL A 106 7.88 6.66 -4.40
N VAL A 107 8.32 5.44 -4.69
CA VAL A 107 8.75 5.04 -6.04
C VAL A 107 7.56 5.08 -7.01
N GLY A 108 6.40 4.55 -6.63
CA GLY A 108 5.19 4.55 -7.43
C GLY A 108 4.70 5.96 -7.74
N PHE A 109 4.68 6.84 -6.74
CA PHE A 109 4.30 8.25 -6.91
C PHE A 109 5.23 8.99 -7.86
N ILE A 110 6.55 8.85 -7.69
CA ILE A 110 7.54 9.46 -8.58
C ILE A 110 7.34 8.96 -10.01
N MET A 111 7.12 7.67 -10.21
CA MET A 111 6.89 7.09 -11.54
C MET A 111 5.58 7.58 -12.18
N LEU A 112 4.48 7.66 -11.43
CA LEU A 112 3.20 8.17 -11.93
C LEU A 112 3.29 9.66 -12.30
N ILE A 113 3.90 10.49 -11.44
CA ILE A 113 4.08 11.92 -11.68
C ILE A 113 5.06 12.18 -12.82
N ALA A 114 6.19 11.47 -12.87
CA ALA A 114 7.13 11.57 -13.99
C ALA A 114 6.47 11.13 -15.31
N GLY A 115 5.71 10.03 -15.27
CA GLY A 115 4.93 9.54 -16.41
C GLY A 115 3.86 10.53 -16.88
N ALA A 116 3.15 11.18 -15.95
CA ALA A 116 2.16 12.20 -16.25
C ALA A 116 2.82 13.48 -16.81
N MET A 117 3.84 14.04 -16.14
CA MET A 117 4.53 15.24 -16.58
C MET A 117 5.23 15.07 -17.93
N ALA A 118 5.73 13.87 -18.22
CA ALA A 118 6.26 13.54 -19.54
C ALA A 118 5.19 13.67 -20.65
N ASN A 119 3.90 13.61 -20.31
CA ASN A 119 2.77 13.83 -21.23
C ASN A 119 2.25 15.28 -21.26
N ALA A 120 2.56 16.10 -20.25
CA ALA A 120 2.15 17.50 -20.19
C ALA A 120 3.16 18.47 -20.83
N LYS A 121 4.47 18.21 -20.74
CA LYS A 121 5.49 19.14 -21.27
C LYS A 121 5.75 18.91 -22.77
N SER A 122 5.55 19.97 -23.56
CA SER A 122 6.20 20.17 -24.86
C SER A 122 7.69 20.43 -24.60
N LYS A 123 8.57 19.43 -24.74
CA LYS A 123 10.02 19.64 -24.64
C LYS A 123 10.67 19.58 -26.03
N SER A 124 11.53 20.57 -26.28
CA SER A 124 12.38 20.79 -27.46
C SER A 124 13.56 19.84 -27.62
N SER A 125 13.72 18.85 -26.73
CA SER A 125 14.75 17.82 -26.86
C SER A 125 14.11 16.45 -26.66
N CYS A 126 14.12 15.66 -27.73
CA CYS A 126 13.44 14.38 -27.89
C CYS A 126 14.14 13.30 -27.05
N GLY A 127 13.94 13.35 -25.72
CA GLY A 127 14.38 12.32 -24.79
C GLY A 127 13.25 11.31 -24.55
N LEU A 128 13.53 10.04 -24.85
CA LEU A 128 12.66 8.86 -24.70
C LEU A 128 11.71 8.95 -23.48
N PRO A 129 10.37 9.03 -23.69
CA PRO A 129 9.43 8.84 -22.60
C PRO A 129 9.48 7.36 -22.25
N HIS A 130 10.12 7.00 -21.14
CA HIS A 130 10.17 5.62 -20.66
C HIS A 130 8.75 5.05 -20.64
N ARG A 131 8.48 4.14 -21.59
CA ARG A 131 7.16 3.57 -21.93
C ARG A 131 6.52 2.74 -20.81
N HIS A 132 7.19 2.70 -19.67
CA HIS A 132 6.86 1.84 -18.56
C HIS A 132 6.60 2.63 -17.28
N LEU A 133 6.83 3.94 -17.21
CA LEU A 133 6.68 4.68 -15.93
C LEU A 133 5.23 4.65 -15.41
N LEU A 134 4.23 4.89 -16.27
CA LEU A 134 2.83 4.85 -15.87
C LEU A 134 2.37 3.42 -15.53
N SER A 135 2.81 2.44 -16.31
CA SER A 135 2.49 1.02 -16.07
C SER A 135 3.17 0.47 -14.81
N ILE A 136 4.47 0.72 -14.63
CA ILE A 136 5.22 0.34 -13.42
C ILE A 136 4.63 1.04 -12.21
N GLY A 137 4.31 2.34 -12.31
CA GLY A 137 3.61 3.07 -11.26
C GLY A 137 2.27 2.43 -10.88
N GLY A 138 1.46 2.05 -11.87
CA GLY A 138 0.20 1.33 -11.66
C GLY A 138 0.38 -0.06 -11.03
N ILE A 139 1.40 -0.82 -11.44
CA ILE A 139 1.75 -2.11 -10.83
C ILE A 139 2.16 -1.92 -9.37
N LEU A 140 2.93 -0.88 -9.06
CA LEU A 140 3.33 -0.56 -7.69
C LEU A 140 2.12 -0.21 -6.81
N CYS A 141 1.05 0.38 -7.35
CA CYS A 141 -0.22 0.56 -6.61
C CYS A 141 -0.83 -0.78 -6.19
N PHE A 142 -0.88 -1.79 -7.08
CA PHE A 142 -1.39 -3.12 -6.71
C PHE A 142 -0.51 -3.79 -5.66
N VAL A 143 0.81 -3.68 -5.81
CA VAL A 143 1.78 -4.23 -4.86
C VAL A 143 1.61 -3.58 -3.49
N HIS A 144 1.41 -2.26 -3.42
CA HIS A 144 1.08 -1.55 -2.19
C HIS A 144 -0.17 -2.14 -1.51
N GLY A 145 -1.26 -2.33 -2.26
CA GLY A 145 -2.48 -2.93 -1.74
C GLY A 145 -2.26 -4.35 -1.17
N VAL A 146 -1.47 -5.19 -1.84
CA VAL A 146 -1.13 -6.54 -1.36
C VAL A 146 -0.35 -6.48 -0.04
N PHE A 147 0.65 -5.60 0.07
CA PHE A 147 1.40 -5.42 1.32
C PHE A 147 0.50 -4.92 2.46
N CYS A 148 -0.45 -4.00 2.18
CA CYS A 148 -1.44 -3.56 3.16
C CYS A 148 -2.33 -4.70 3.66
N VAL A 149 -2.82 -5.58 2.77
CA VAL A 149 -3.63 -6.74 3.15
C VAL A 149 -2.82 -7.76 3.94
N ALA A 150 -1.59 -8.04 3.51
CA ALA A 150 -0.70 -8.96 4.22
C ALA A 150 -0.44 -8.47 5.65
N TYR A 151 -0.12 -7.18 5.80
CA TYR A 151 0.04 -6.54 7.11
C TYR A 151 -1.24 -6.62 7.96
N TYR A 152 -2.41 -6.34 7.38
CA TYR A 152 -3.69 -6.43 8.08
C TYR A 152 -4.01 -7.85 8.56
N SER A 153 -3.76 -8.86 7.71
CA SER A 153 -3.98 -10.27 8.05
C SER A 153 -3.06 -10.74 9.18
N ALA A 154 -1.78 -10.34 9.14
CA ALA A 154 -0.81 -10.65 10.18
C ALA A 154 -1.20 -9.99 11.52
N ALA A 155 -1.58 -8.71 11.50
CA ALA A 155 -2.08 -8.02 12.69
C ALA A 155 -3.34 -8.68 13.26
N THR A 156 -4.26 -9.11 12.40
CA THR A 156 -5.50 -9.77 12.81
C THR A 156 -5.26 -11.15 13.43
N ALA A 157 -4.33 -11.94 12.86
CA ALA A 157 -3.98 -13.26 13.37
C ALA A 157 -3.41 -13.20 14.78
N VAL A 158 -2.47 -12.29 15.03
CA VAL A 158 -1.85 -12.16 16.36
C VAL A 158 -2.82 -11.62 17.42
N ASN A 159 -3.76 -10.76 17.05
CA ASN A 159 -4.84 -10.39 17.96
C ASN A 159 -5.69 -11.59 18.42
N MET A 160 -5.84 -12.63 17.58
CA MET A 160 -6.55 -13.86 17.98
C MET A 160 -5.69 -14.71 18.92
N GLU A 161 -4.39 -14.81 18.64
CA GLU A 161 -3.44 -15.57 19.48
C GLU A 161 -3.28 -14.95 20.88
N ALA A 162 -3.23 -13.63 20.96
CA ALA A 162 -3.06 -12.93 22.22
C ALA A 162 -4.31 -13.03 23.11
N GLY A 163 -5.52 -12.94 22.52
CA GLY A 163 -6.77 -13.23 23.23
C GLY A 163 -6.85 -14.67 23.75
N MET A 164 -6.36 -15.65 22.99
CA MET A 164 -6.28 -17.04 23.43
C MET A 164 -5.23 -17.24 24.53
N LYS A 165 -4.08 -16.56 24.46
CA LYS A 165 -3.08 -16.58 25.53
C LYS A 165 -3.63 -15.98 26.82
N MET A 166 -4.32 -14.84 26.75
CA MET A 166 -4.94 -14.22 27.93
C MET A 166 -6.02 -15.13 28.54
N ALA A 167 -6.88 -15.73 27.70
CA ALA A 167 -7.87 -16.71 28.19
C ALA A 167 -7.22 -17.95 28.80
N ARG A 168 -6.08 -18.41 28.26
CA ARG A 168 -5.30 -19.53 28.82
C ARG A 168 -4.63 -19.16 30.13
N ASP A 169 -4.02 -17.98 30.24
CA ASP A 169 -3.36 -17.50 31.46
C ASP A 169 -4.38 -17.26 32.58
N VAL A 170 -5.60 -16.83 32.24
CA VAL A 170 -6.72 -16.68 33.19
C VAL A 170 -7.32 -18.04 33.58
N ALA A 171 -7.32 -19.04 32.69
CA ALA A 171 -7.85 -20.38 32.96
C ALA A 171 -6.81 -21.35 33.56
N ALA A 172 -5.53 -20.99 33.58
CA ALA A 172 -4.48 -21.76 34.22
C ALA A 172 -4.53 -21.51 35.74
N PRO A 173 -4.82 -22.52 36.59
CA PRO A 173 -4.68 -22.35 38.02
C PRO A 173 -3.21 -22.05 38.30
N THR A 174 -2.95 -21.00 39.06
CA THR A 174 -1.60 -20.59 39.46
C THR A 174 -0.89 -21.78 40.11
N THR A 175 0.04 -22.39 39.38
CA THR A 175 0.95 -23.45 39.85
C THR A 175 1.88 -23.00 40.99
N ALA A 176 1.70 -21.78 41.52
CA ALA A 176 2.37 -21.28 42.71
C ALA A 176 1.86 -21.92 44.02
N GLU A 177 0.68 -22.56 44.03
CA GLU A 177 0.15 -23.17 45.27
C GLU A 177 0.64 -24.61 45.52
N ARG A 178 1.26 -25.29 44.55
CA ARG A 178 1.60 -26.72 44.69
C ARG A 178 2.97 -27.01 45.34
N VAL A 179 3.68 -25.99 45.84
CA VAL A 179 4.97 -26.16 46.54
C VAL A 179 4.83 -26.09 48.07
N GLN A 180 3.66 -25.74 48.60
CA GLN A 180 3.45 -25.67 50.06
C GLN A 180 2.82 -26.95 50.67
N GLU A 181 2.47 -27.94 49.85
CA GLU A 181 1.83 -29.21 50.27
C GLU A 181 2.77 -30.42 50.16
N ILE A 182 4.09 -30.21 50.33
CA ILE A 182 5.05 -31.31 50.56
C ILE A 182 6.01 -30.86 51.67
N GLN A 183 5.48 -30.78 52.89
CA GLN A 183 6.25 -30.99 54.12
C GLN A 183 5.94 -32.40 54.65
N PRO A 184 6.92 -33.08 55.24
CA PRO A 184 7.11 -32.91 56.69
C PRO A 184 8.44 -32.27 57.09
#